data_AF-A0A9F2RDE7-F1
#
_entry.id   AF-A0A9F2RDE7-F1
#
_cell.length_a   1.000
_cell.length_b   1.000
_cell.length_c   1.000
_cell.angle_alpha   90.00
_cell.angle_beta   90.00
_cell.angle_gamma   90.00
#
_symmetry.space_group_name_H-M   'P 1'
#
loop_
_entity.id
_entity.type
_entity.pdbx_description
1 polymer ?
#
loop_
_entity_poly.entity_id
_entity_poly.type
_entity_poly.pdbx_seq_one_letter_code
_entity_poly.pdbx_strand_id
1 'polypeptide(L)'
;PARIVNISSAVTVNEGSNVNLLCLAVGKPEPTVIWRQLKDGFTSEGEYLEITEINRQQAGEYECITANGVSTPDSKHVLITVNYPPIITDVKDSRPLMGKTALLRCEAMAVPAADFQWFKDDKQ
;
A
#
# COMPACT_ATOMS: atom_id res chain seq x y z
N PRO A 1 23.63 3.41 21.31
CA PRO A 1 22.15 3.40 21.26
C PRO A 1 21.70 2.42 20.16
N ALA A 2 20.48 1.92 20.23
CA ALA A 2 19.87 1.21 19.10
C ALA A 2 19.81 2.15 17.88
N ARG A 3 20.14 1.66 16.69
CA ARG A 3 20.13 2.46 15.45
C ARG A 3 19.88 1.57 14.23
N ILE A 4 18.99 2.00 13.34
CA ILE A 4 18.70 1.35 12.07
C ILE A 4 19.80 1.67 11.06
N VAL A 5 20.56 0.65 10.64
CA VAL A 5 21.67 0.78 9.69
C VAL A 5 21.28 0.46 8.27
N ASN A 6 20.27 -0.39 8.06
CA ASN A 6 19.76 -0.74 6.74
C ASN A 6 18.25 -1.01 6.81
N ILE A 7 17.52 -0.61 5.78
CA ILE A 7 16.10 -0.90 5.62
C ILE A 7 15.76 -1.04 4.14
N SER A 8 14.82 -1.91 3.80
CA SER A 8 14.28 -2.03 2.45
C SER A 8 13.76 -0.69 1.92
N SER A 9 13.95 -0.46 0.63
CA SER A 9 13.33 0.65 -0.09
C SER A 9 11.84 0.39 -0.33
N ALA A 10 11.11 1.42 -0.77
CA ALA A 10 9.72 1.27 -1.21
C ALA A 10 9.60 0.18 -2.29
N VAL A 11 8.50 -0.57 -2.22
CA VAL A 11 8.21 -1.68 -3.14
C VAL A 11 6.85 -1.51 -3.78
N THR A 12 6.75 -1.92 -5.03
CA THR A 12 5.49 -2.01 -5.77
C THR A 12 5.32 -3.45 -6.23
N VAL A 13 4.22 -4.07 -5.84
CA VAL A 13 3.91 -5.48 -6.12
C VAL A 13 2.47 -5.62 -6.59
N ASN A 14 2.12 -6.73 -7.22
CA ASN A 14 0.72 -7.02 -7.59
C ASN A 14 -0.01 -7.67 -6.42
N GLU A 15 -1.31 -7.43 -6.31
CA GLU A 15 -2.18 -8.14 -5.36
C GLU A 15 -2.01 -9.66 -5.49
N GLY A 16 -1.90 -10.37 -4.36
CA GLY A 16 -1.59 -11.79 -4.28
C GLY A 16 -0.09 -12.13 -4.35
N SER A 17 0.80 -11.15 -4.53
CA SER A 17 2.26 -11.39 -4.47
C SER A 17 2.77 -11.50 -3.04
N ASN A 18 3.94 -12.11 -2.85
CA ASN A 18 4.63 -12.11 -1.57
C ASN A 18 5.53 -10.88 -1.44
N VAL A 19 5.61 -10.30 -0.24
CA VAL A 19 6.50 -9.18 0.10
C VAL A 19 7.42 -9.61 1.24
N ASN A 20 8.70 -9.29 1.12
CA ASN A 20 9.67 -9.44 2.19
C ASN A 20 10.42 -8.11 2.38
N LEU A 21 10.29 -7.49 3.55
CA LEU A 21 10.98 -6.26 3.92
C LEU A 21 12.04 -6.57 4.98
N LEU A 22 13.19 -5.92 4.89
CA LEU A 22 14.30 -6.06 5.82
C LEU A 22 14.49 -4.76 6.60
N CYS A 23 14.76 -4.87 7.90
CA CYS A 23 15.22 -3.79 8.75
C CYS A 23 16.32 -4.31 9.68
N LEU A 24 17.55 -3.82 9.47
CA LEU A 24 18.71 -4.17 10.28
C LEU A 24 19.01 -3.03 11.25
N ALA A 25 19.10 -3.38 12.53
CA ALA A 25 19.47 -2.47 13.60
C ALA A 25 20.71 -2.97 14.33
N VAL A 26 21.48 -2.03 14.91
CA VAL A 26 22.65 -2.35 15.73
C VAL A 26 22.56 -1.60 17.06
N GLY A 27 23.06 -2.20 18.13
CA GLY A 27 23.04 -1.58 19.46
C GLY A 27 23.70 -2.46 20.52
N LYS A 28 23.99 -1.87 21.68
CA LYS A 28 24.36 -2.61 22.89
C LYS A 28 23.57 -2.05 24.09
N PRO A 29 22.77 -2.86 24.80
CA PRO A 29 22.38 -4.25 24.51
C PRO A 29 21.80 -4.45 23.09
N GLU A 30 21.76 -5.70 22.63
CA GLU A 30 21.21 -6.06 21.31
C GLU A 30 19.79 -5.51 21.19
N PRO A 31 19.47 -4.76 20.12
CA PRO A 31 18.19 -4.10 20.01
C PRO A 31 17.10 -5.05 19.52
N THR A 32 15.85 -4.78 19.90
CA THR A 32 14.68 -5.41 19.28
C THR A 32 14.30 -4.68 18.00
N VAL A 33 13.63 -5.36 17.08
CA VAL A 33 13.10 -4.80 15.83
C VAL A 33 11.62 -5.13 15.73
N ILE A 34 10.79 -4.10 15.57
CA ILE A 34 9.34 -4.21 15.45
C ILE A 34 8.90 -3.48 14.19
N TRP A 35 8.16 -4.17 13.33
CA TRP A 35 7.43 -3.59 12.23
C TRP A 35 6.04 -3.17 12.68
N ARG A 36 5.58 -2.01 12.22
CA ARG A 36 4.25 -1.46 12.47
C ARG A 36 3.63 -0.91 11.19
N GLN A 37 2.44 -1.39 10.84
CA GLN A 37 1.64 -0.81 9.75
C GLN A 37 0.91 0.43 10.27
N LEU A 38 1.11 1.58 9.63
CA LEU A 38 0.58 2.86 10.16
C LEU A 38 -0.94 3.03 9.99
N LYS A 39 -1.54 2.30 9.04
CA LYS A 39 -2.97 2.39 8.75
C LYS A 39 -3.83 1.65 9.78
N ASP A 40 -3.56 0.36 9.97
CA ASP A 40 -4.40 -0.54 10.77
C ASP A 40 -3.73 -0.95 12.10
N GLY A 41 -2.49 -0.51 12.35
CA GLY A 41 -1.78 -0.76 13.60
C GLY A 41 -1.23 -2.19 13.76
N PHE A 42 -1.24 -3.00 12.70
CA PHE A 42 -0.63 -4.33 12.70
C PHE A 42 0.84 -4.25 13.11
N THR A 43 1.30 -5.18 13.96
CA THR A 43 2.71 -5.25 14.39
C THR A 43 3.28 -6.65 14.22
N SER A 44 4.56 -6.72 13.86
CA SER A 44 5.33 -7.96 13.77
C SER A 44 6.75 -7.75 14.31
N GLU A 45 7.29 -8.72 15.03
CA GLU A 45 8.66 -8.66 15.57
C GLU A 45 9.63 -9.42 14.67
N GLY A 46 10.80 -8.85 14.44
CA GLY A 46 11.88 -9.46 13.66
C GLY A 46 12.50 -8.51 12.65
N GLU A 47 13.70 -8.85 12.19
CA GLU A 47 14.40 -8.09 11.14
C GLU A 47 13.65 -8.13 9.80
N TYR A 48 12.94 -9.24 9.54
CA TYR A 48 12.16 -9.43 8.33
C TYR A 48 10.66 -9.30 8.61
N LEU A 49 9.96 -8.59 7.72
CA LEU A 49 8.51 -8.60 7.62
C LEU A 49 8.11 -9.36 6.36
N GLU A 50 7.53 -10.54 6.57
CA GLU A 50 7.02 -11.40 5.50
C GLU A 50 5.49 -11.25 5.41
N ILE A 51 5.00 -10.89 4.23
CA ILE A 51 3.58 -10.82 3.92
C ILE A 51 3.35 -11.74 2.72
N THR A 52 2.62 -12.82 2.93
CA THR A 52 2.22 -13.75 1.86
C THR A 52 0.89 -13.31 1.25
N GLU A 53 0.77 -13.44 -0.07
CA GLU A 53 -0.46 -13.14 -0.81
C GLU A 53 -1.08 -11.77 -0.45
N ILE A 54 -0.27 -10.71 -0.57
CA ILE A 54 -0.65 -9.37 -0.11
C ILE A 54 -1.93 -8.85 -0.76
N ASN A 55 -2.83 -8.31 0.05
CA ASN A 55 -4.06 -7.67 -0.41
C ASN A 55 -3.90 -6.15 -0.54
N ARG A 56 -4.78 -5.50 -1.32
CA ARG A 56 -4.75 -4.04 -1.47
C ARG A 56 -5.04 -3.26 -0.19
N GLN A 57 -5.69 -3.86 0.82
CA GLN A 57 -5.93 -3.20 2.10
C GLN A 57 -4.64 -3.06 2.94
N GLN A 58 -3.66 -3.94 2.69
CA GLN A 58 -2.32 -3.94 3.29
C GLN A 58 -1.35 -2.94 2.63
N ALA A 59 -1.73 -2.30 1.52
CA ALA A 59 -0.95 -1.19 0.97
C ALA A 59 -0.83 -0.03 1.98
N GLY A 60 0.31 0.65 1.95
CA GLY A 60 0.56 1.82 2.79
C GLY A 60 1.95 1.85 3.40
N GLU A 61 2.13 2.76 4.35
CA GLU A 61 3.39 2.94 5.06
C GLU A 61 3.53 1.93 6.21
N TYR A 62 4.70 1.29 6.22
CA TYR A 62 5.18 0.45 7.30
C TYR A 62 6.37 1.13 7.97
N GLU A 63 6.39 1.10 9.28
CA GLU A 63 7.46 1.63 10.10
C GLU A 63 8.24 0.49 10.74
N CYS A 64 9.56 0.51 10.61
CA CYS A 64 10.45 -0.28 11.44
C CYS A 64 10.87 0.55 12.66
N ILE A 65 10.73 -0.02 13.85
CA ILE A 65 11.06 0.59 15.14
C ILE A 65 12.11 -0.30 15.82
N THR A 66 13.16 0.31 16.36
CA THR A 66 14.19 -0.42 17.10
C THR A 66 14.50 0.22 18.45
N ALA A 67 14.63 -0.60 19.49
CA ALA A 67 14.86 -0.15 20.86
C ALA A 67 15.79 -1.10 21.61
N ASN A 68 16.58 -0.56 22.55
CA ASN A 68 17.42 -1.37 23.44
C ASN A 68 17.41 -0.88 24.90
N GLY A 69 16.45 -0.03 25.28
CA GLY A 69 16.29 0.48 26.64
C GLY A 69 17.33 1.52 27.08
N VAL A 70 18.34 1.83 26.27
CA VAL A 70 19.40 2.81 26.61
C VAL A 70 19.08 4.21 26.09
N SER A 71 18.32 4.30 25.01
CA SER A 71 17.93 5.56 24.37
C SER A 71 16.48 5.50 23.92
N THR A 72 15.98 6.64 23.43
CA THR A 72 14.75 6.66 22.64
C THR A 72 14.86 5.68 21.47
N PRO A 73 13.76 5.00 21.10
CA PRO A 73 13.72 4.16 19.91
C PRO A 73 14.09 4.94 18.65
N ASP A 74 14.77 4.29 17.71
CA ASP A 74 15.00 4.78 16.35
C ASP A 74 13.93 4.18 15.42
N SER A 75 13.49 4.92 14.40
CA SER A 75 12.49 4.41 13.46
C SER A 75 12.68 4.92 12.02
N LYS A 76 12.25 4.10 11.05
CA LYS A 76 12.27 4.42 9.62
C LYS A 76 11.03 3.86 8.91
N HIS A 77 10.62 4.52 7.84
CA HIS A 77 9.43 4.16 7.06
C HIS A 77 9.78 3.56 5.70
N VAL A 78 8.90 2.67 5.23
CA VAL A 78 8.91 2.10 3.88
C VAL A 78 7.49 2.02 3.34
N LEU A 79 7.32 2.36 2.07
CA LEU A 79 6.02 2.33 1.40
C LEU A 79 5.85 1.02 0.63
N ILE A 80 4.72 0.33 0.85
CA ILE A 80 4.26 -0.77 0.00
C ILE A 80 3.12 -0.26 -0.88
N THR A 81 3.32 -0.32 -2.20
CA THR A 81 2.26 -0.10 -3.20
C THR A 81 1.77 -1.44 -3.72
N VAL A 82 0.46 -1.65 -3.71
CA VAL A 82 -0.17 -2.86 -4.24
C VAL A 82 -0.94 -2.50 -5.51
N ASN A 83 -0.51 -3.03 -6.65
CA ASN A 83 -1.21 -2.90 -7.92
C ASN A 83 -2.40 -3.85 -7.97
N TYR A 84 -3.52 -3.37 -8.49
CA TYR A 84 -4.73 -4.15 -8.69
C TYR A 84 -5.52 -3.62 -9.91
N PRO A 85 -6.23 -4.50 -10.62
CA PRO A 85 -6.96 -4.12 -11.83
C PRO A 85 -8.12 -3.16 -11.51
N PRO A 86 -8.58 -2.37 -12.49
CA PRO A 86 -9.72 -1.49 -12.32
C PRO A 86 -10.98 -2.23 -11.86
N ILE A 87 -11.63 -1.67 -10.83
CA ILE A 87 -12.95 -2.09 -10.37
C ILE A 87 -13.88 -0.91 -10.48
N ILE A 88 -14.92 -1.03 -11.31
CA ILE A 88 -15.96 -0.01 -11.44
C ILE A 88 -16.71 0.10 -10.10
N THR A 89 -16.73 1.29 -9.53
CA THR A 89 -17.38 1.59 -8.25
C THR A 89 -18.71 2.30 -8.41
N ASP A 90 -18.89 3.07 -9.49
CA ASP A 90 -20.14 3.77 -9.77
C ASP A 90 -20.32 3.98 -11.28
N VAL A 91 -21.55 3.85 -11.75
CA VAL A 91 -21.96 4.19 -13.13
C VAL A 91 -23.25 4.98 -13.02
N LYS A 92 -23.21 6.23 -13.49
CA LYS A 92 -24.39 7.10 -13.51
C LYS A 92 -24.72 7.49 -14.93
N ASP A 93 -25.92 7.09 -15.33
CA ASP A 93 -26.52 7.49 -16.58
C ASP A 93 -27.58 8.56 -16.32
N SER A 94 -27.49 9.68 -17.02
CA SER A 94 -28.60 10.62 -17.08
C SER A 94 -29.63 10.17 -18.12
N ARG A 95 -30.92 10.35 -17.79
CA ARG A 95 -32.03 10.21 -18.75
C ARG A 95 -32.53 11.60 -19.15
N PRO A 96 -31.81 12.33 -20.03
CA PRO A 96 -32.22 13.66 -20.44
C PRO A 96 -33.49 13.60 -21.29
N LEU A 97 -34.24 14.70 -21.29
CA LEU A 97 -35.31 14.92 -22.27
C LEU A 97 -34.72 14.97 -23.69
N MET A 98 -35.55 14.64 -24.68
CA MET A 98 -35.14 14.67 -26.08
C MET A 98 -34.56 16.05 -26.46
N GLY A 99 -33.40 16.04 -27.12
CA GLY A 99 -32.67 17.26 -27.49
C GLY A 99 -31.89 17.92 -26.36
N LYS A 100 -31.81 17.31 -25.17
CA LYS A 100 -30.92 17.74 -24.08
C LYS A 100 -29.68 16.84 -23.99
N THR A 101 -28.58 17.40 -23.47
CA THR A 101 -27.30 16.69 -23.31
C THR A 101 -27.40 15.57 -22.29
N ALA A 102 -26.89 14.39 -22.64
CA ALA A 102 -26.67 13.29 -21.70
C ALA A 102 -25.28 13.42 -21.07
N LEU A 103 -25.21 13.31 -19.75
CA LEU A 103 -23.98 13.05 -19.00
C LEU A 103 -23.92 11.57 -18.63
N LEU A 104 -22.80 10.94 -18.96
CA LEU A 104 -22.42 9.60 -18.51
C LEU A 104 -21.21 9.74 -17.59
N ARG A 105 -21.25 9.06 -16.44
CA ARG A 105 -20.16 9.08 -15.45
C ARG A 105 -19.82 7.65 -15.06
N CYS A 106 -18.54 7.33 -15.12
CA CYS A 106 -17.98 6.06 -14.66
C CYS A 106 -16.88 6.36 -13.65
N GLU A 107 -16.92 5.70 -12.51
CA GLU A 107 -15.88 5.75 -11.49
C GLU A 107 -15.30 4.37 -11.31
N ALA A 108 -13.97 4.28 -11.21
CA ALA A 108 -13.28 3.03 -10.94
C ALA A 108 -12.11 3.27 -9.99
N MET A 109 -11.83 2.28 -9.14
CA MET A 109 -10.62 2.23 -8.32
C MET A 109 -9.60 1.31 -9.00
N ALA A 110 -8.36 1.76 -9.10
CA ALA A 110 -7.26 0.99 -9.68
C ALA A 110 -5.91 1.50 -9.17
N VAL A 111 -4.92 0.62 -9.14
CA VAL A 111 -3.51 1.01 -9.00
C VAL A 111 -2.71 0.22 -10.06
N PRO A 112 -2.05 0.89 -11.02
CA PRO A 112 -2.09 2.32 -11.30
C PRO A 112 -3.49 2.81 -11.71
N ALA A 113 -3.67 4.14 -11.80
CA ALA A 113 -4.95 4.73 -12.18
C ALA A 113 -5.47 4.15 -13.52
N ALA A 114 -6.77 3.92 -13.60
CA ALA A 114 -7.41 3.32 -14.77
C ALA A 114 -7.53 4.32 -15.93
N ASP A 115 -7.38 3.82 -17.14
CA ASP A 115 -7.80 4.53 -18.35
C ASP A 115 -9.27 4.24 -18.65
N PHE A 116 -10.01 5.26 -19.08
CA PHE A 116 -11.44 5.17 -19.37
C PHE A 116 -11.71 5.31 -20.86
N GLN A 117 -12.55 4.42 -21.39
CA GLN A 117 -13.05 4.46 -22.76
C GLN A 117 -14.56 4.26 -22.75
N TRP A 118 -15.27 4.99 -23.61
CA TRP A 118 -16.71 4.88 -23.79
C TRP A 118 -17.00 4.22 -25.13
N PHE A 119 -18.02 3.37 -25.15
CA PHE A 119 -18.53 2.73 -26.36
C PHE A 119 -20.04 2.91 -26.41
N LYS A 120 -20.57 3.10 -27.62
CA LYS A 120 -22.00 3.07 -27.90
C LYS A 120 -22.24 2.03 -29.00
N ASP A 121 -23.07 1.03 -28.72
CA ASP A 121 -23.42 -0.02 -29.67
C ASP A 121 -22.17 -0.70 -30.27
N ASP A 122 -21.23 -1.10 -29.40
CA ASP A 122 -19.93 -1.71 -29.71
C ASP A 122 -18.99 -0.86 -30.59
N LYS A 123 -19.29 0.42 -30.73
CA LYS A 123 -18.45 1.39 -31.44
C LYS A 123 -17.92 2.41 -30.45
N GLN A 124 -16.62 2.65 -30.55
CA GLN A 124 -15.95 3.68 -29.75
C GLN A 124 -16.38 5.08 -30.18
#